data_AF-A0A3M5P1H7-F1
#
_entry.id   AF-A0A3M5P1H7-F1
#
_cell.length_a   1.000
_cell.length_b   1.000
_cell.length_c   1.000
_cell.angle_alpha   90.00
_cell.angle_beta   90.00
_cell.angle_gamma   90.00
#
_symmetry.space_group_name_H-M   'P 1'
#
loop_
_entity.id
_entity.type
_entity.pdbx_description
1 polymer ?
#
loop_
_entity_poly.entity_id
_entity_poly.type
_entity_poly.pdbx_seq_one_letter_code
_entity_poly.pdbx_strand_id
1 'polypeptide(L)'
;MLKGFIGKEYVVLVIAASLVTVLLLLAGFFLRPSDWAGWMQAIALIVGMMVAIAVPGIQRKQEAKLAHKHVRDRETGYARRMQYLCGELSELHARINLNLAHLRASDRHSLKFTLQDYLHRLFESHKLDLNDDRVVLAYELRQVANDLIDELDSGRTDRVVFMALEKRLQKLTHRCQVNAAMAERT
;
A
#
# COMPACT_ATOMS: atom_id res chain seq x y z
N MET A 1 -15.86 -34.46 9.23
CA MET A 1 -15.56 -33.07 8.79
C MET A 1 -14.41 -32.47 9.60
N LEU A 2 -13.18 -33.00 9.44
CA LEU A 2 -11.98 -32.57 10.20
C LEU A 2 -10.81 -32.12 9.28
N LYS A 3 -11.09 -31.90 7.99
CA LYS A 3 -10.06 -31.55 6.99
C LYS A 3 -9.79 -30.04 6.84
N GLY A 4 -10.44 -29.19 7.64
CA GLY A 4 -10.40 -27.72 7.45
C GLY A 4 -9.83 -26.89 8.60
N PHE A 5 -9.58 -27.46 9.79
CA PHE A 5 -9.22 -26.65 10.98
C PHE A 5 -7.72 -26.40 11.14
N ILE A 6 -6.86 -27.15 10.47
CA ILE A 6 -5.41 -27.00 10.59
C ILE A 6 -4.92 -26.30 9.32
N GLY A 7 -4.79 -24.98 9.37
CA GLY A 7 -4.15 -24.23 8.29
C GLY A 7 -2.77 -24.81 7.97
N LYS A 8 -2.31 -24.71 6.71
CA LYS A 8 -1.06 -25.32 6.20
C LYS A 8 0.15 -25.11 7.13
N GLU A 9 0.20 -23.98 7.85
CA GLU A 9 1.27 -23.63 8.80
C GLU A 9 1.20 -24.39 10.15
N TYR A 10 0.02 -24.85 10.57
CA TYR A 10 -0.18 -25.67 11.77
C TYR A 10 -0.02 -27.17 11.49
N VAL A 11 -0.03 -27.59 10.21
CA VAL A 11 0.15 -28.99 9.81
C VAL A 11 1.52 -29.51 10.26
N VAL A 12 2.57 -28.69 10.12
CA VAL A 12 3.93 -29.04 10.55
C VAL A 12 4.00 -29.23 12.06
N LEU A 13 3.30 -28.39 12.83
CA LEU A 13 3.19 -28.52 14.29
C LEU A 13 2.51 -29.84 14.67
N VAL A 14 1.39 -30.16 14.02
CA VAL A 14 0.62 -31.38 14.30
C VAL A 14 1.42 -32.63 13.94
N ILE A 15 2.19 -32.59 12.84
CA ILE A 15 3.10 -33.68 12.46
C ILE A 15 4.23 -33.81 13.49
N ALA A 16 4.87 -32.73 13.90
CA ALA A 16 5.95 -32.79 14.90
C ALA A 16 5.45 -33.32 16.25
N ALA A 17 4.29 -32.82 16.71
CA ALA A 17 3.67 -33.27 17.95
C ALA A 17 3.25 -34.75 17.89
N SER A 18 2.71 -35.22 16.77
CA SER A 18 2.36 -36.64 16.61
C SER A 18 3.59 -37.54 16.57
N LEU A 19 4.68 -37.11 15.91
CA LEU A 19 5.94 -37.85 15.84
C LEU A 19 6.58 -37.98 17.24
N VAL A 20 6.62 -36.89 18.01
CA VAL A 20 7.09 -36.91 19.41
C VAL A 20 6.21 -37.82 20.28
N THR A 21 4.89 -37.74 20.12
CA THR A 21 3.95 -38.57 20.88
C THR A 21 4.16 -40.05 20.57
N VAL A 22 4.31 -40.42 19.29
CA VAL A 22 4.52 -41.82 18.87
C VAL A 22 5.88 -42.34 19.34
N LEU A 23 6.94 -41.54 19.26
CA LEU A 23 8.28 -41.92 19.75
C LEU A 23 8.29 -42.15 21.25
N LEU A 24 7.64 -41.26 22.01
CA LEU A 24 7.48 -41.44 23.44
C LEU A 24 6.64 -42.71 23.69
N LEU A 25 5.46 -42.85 23.09
CA LEU A 25 4.61 -44.04 23.22
C LEU A 25 5.34 -45.38 22.94
N LEU A 26 6.20 -45.42 21.91
CA LEU A 26 7.04 -46.58 21.62
C LEU A 26 8.11 -46.82 22.69
N ALA A 27 8.77 -45.77 23.17
CA ALA A 27 9.80 -45.89 24.21
C ALA A 27 9.23 -46.46 25.51
N GLY A 28 8.06 -46.00 25.97
CA GLY A 28 7.43 -46.54 27.19
C GLY A 28 6.88 -47.96 27.01
N PHE A 29 6.49 -48.35 25.80
CA PHE A 29 6.15 -49.74 25.53
C PHE A 29 7.34 -50.69 25.76
N PHE A 30 8.55 -50.29 25.33
CA PHE A 30 9.77 -51.07 25.57
C PHE A 30 10.28 -50.99 27.02
N LEU A 31 10.13 -49.85 27.67
CA LEU A 31 10.63 -49.62 29.04
C LEU A 31 9.70 -50.14 30.16
N ARG A 32 8.44 -50.52 29.85
CA ARG A 32 7.41 -50.96 30.82
C ARG A 32 7.43 -50.16 32.13
N PRO A 33 7.13 -48.85 32.08
CA PRO A 33 7.15 -48.00 33.27
C PRO A 33 6.13 -48.52 34.30
N SER A 34 6.52 -48.57 35.57
CA SER A 34 5.65 -48.96 36.69
C SER A 34 4.48 -48.00 36.90
N ASP A 35 4.63 -46.73 36.50
CA ASP A 35 3.61 -45.68 36.56
C ASP A 35 3.18 -45.21 35.15
N TRP A 36 2.27 -45.97 34.55
CA TRP A 36 1.68 -45.64 33.24
C TRP A 36 0.96 -44.27 33.23
N ALA A 37 0.26 -43.94 34.32
CA ALA A 37 -0.49 -42.69 34.44
C ALA A 37 0.42 -41.45 34.44
N GLY A 38 1.52 -41.47 35.20
CA GLY A 38 2.50 -40.38 35.25
C GLY A 38 3.22 -40.20 33.90
N TRP A 39 3.43 -41.30 33.20
CA TRP A 39 4.04 -41.28 31.88
C TRP A 39 3.14 -40.65 30.80
N MET A 40 1.85 -40.98 30.80
CA MET A 40 0.86 -40.31 29.94
C MET A 40 0.72 -38.81 30.26
N GLN A 41 0.80 -38.42 31.53
CA GLN A 41 0.81 -37.01 31.94
C GLN A 41 2.05 -36.25 31.43
N ALA A 42 3.23 -36.87 31.48
CA ALA A 42 4.46 -36.28 30.96
C ALA A 42 4.39 -36.03 29.45
N ILE A 43 3.86 -36.98 28.67
CA ILE A 43 3.66 -36.81 27.22
C ILE A 43 2.68 -35.67 26.94
N ALA A 44 1.54 -35.62 27.66
CA ALA A 44 0.57 -34.55 27.53
C ALA A 44 1.17 -33.17 27.84
N LEU A 45 2.03 -33.09 28.86
CA LEU A 45 2.72 -31.85 29.24
C LEU A 45 3.71 -31.40 28.17
N ILE A 46 4.52 -32.31 27.60
CA ILE A 46 5.47 -32.01 26.53
C ILE A 46 4.73 -31.49 25.28
N VAL A 47 3.65 -32.16 24.88
CA VAL A 47 2.84 -31.73 23.74
C VAL A 47 2.16 -30.39 24.02
N GLY A 48 1.60 -30.20 25.22
CA GLY A 48 1.01 -28.94 25.64
C GLY A 48 2.01 -27.78 25.60
N MET A 49 3.25 -28.01 26.02
CA MET A 49 4.31 -27.01 26.01
C MET A 49 4.78 -26.67 24.59
N MET A 50 4.86 -27.66 23.69
CA MET A 50 5.14 -27.43 22.27
C MET A 50 4.08 -26.56 21.61
N VAL A 51 2.80 -26.83 21.87
CA VAL A 51 1.68 -26.03 21.37
C VAL A 51 1.75 -24.61 21.94
N ALA A 52 1.99 -24.46 23.24
CA ALA A 52 2.05 -23.16 23.92
C ALA A 52 3.17 -22.25 23.39
N ILE A 53 4.30 -22.80 22.94
CA ILE A 53 5.41 -22.01 22.37
C ILE A 53 5.18 -21.70 20.88
N ALA A 54 4.75 -22.70 20.13
CA ALA A 54 4.72 -22.60 18.68
C ALA A 54 3.49 -21.84 18.15
N VAL A 55 2.33 -21.90 18.83
CA VAL A 55 1.14 -21.14 18.42
C VAL A 55 1.40 -19.63 18.43
N PRO A 56 1.94 -19.01 19.51
CA PRO A 56 2.33 -17.59 19.49
C PRO A 56 3.37 -17.27 18.43
N GLY A 57 4.32 -18.19 18.19
CA GLY A 57 5.33 -18.01 17.15
C GLY A 57 4.75 -17.94 15.74
N ILE A 58 3.76 -18.79 15.43
CA ILE A 58 3.04 -18.78 14.15
C ILE A 58 2.17 -17.51 14.05
N GLN A 59 1.46 -17.14 15.11
CA GLN A 59 0.64 -15.93 15.14
C GLN A 59 1.48 -14.66 14.87
N ARG A 60 2.62 -14.50 15.53
CA ARG A 60 3.54 -13.36 15.26
C ARG A 60 4.02 -13.32 13.82
N LYS A 61 4.32 -14.48 13.22
CA LYS A 61 4.70 -14.55 11.80
C LYS A 61 3.54 -14.14 10.89
N GLN A 62 2.31 -14.51 11.22
CA GLN A 62 1.13 -14.12 10.47
C GLN A 62 0.84 -12.63 10.60
N GLU A 63 0.89 -12.08 11.81
CA GLU A 63 0.75 -10.65 12.06
C GLU A 63 1.80 -9.84 11.29
N ALA A 64 3.06 -10.27 11.29
CA ALA A 64 4.11 -9.62 10.51
C ALA A 64 3.81 -9.65 9.00
N LYS A 65 3.39 -10.81 8.45
CA LYS A 65 2.99 -10.92 7.03
C LYS A 65 1.82 -10.00 6.68
N LEU A 66 0.82 -9.94 7.55
CA LEU A 66 -0.34 -9.05 7.37
C LEU A 66 0.07 -7.59 7.44
N ALA A 67 0.89 -7.20 8.41
CA ALA A 67 1.41 -5.85 8.55
C ALA A 67 2.20 -5.44 7.29
N HIS A 68 3.10 -6.29 6.79
CA HIS A 68 3.83 -6.04 5.55
C HIS A 68 2.89 -5.88 4.35
N LYS A 69 1.86 -6.74 4.24
CA LYS A 69 0.86 -6.62 3.18
C LYS A 69 0.11 -5.29 3.27
N HIS A 70 -0.32 -4.89 4.46
CA HIS A 70 -1.02 -3.62 4.67
C HIS A 70 -0.15 -2.41 4.31
N VAL A 71 1.14 -2.43 4.64
CA VAL A 71 2.08 -1.38 4.23
C VAL A 71 2.19 -1.30 2.72
N ARG A 72 2.39 -2.44 2.04
CA ARG A 72 2.49 -2.51 0.58
C ARG A 72 1.20 -2.04 -0.12
N ASP A 73 0.05 -2.49 0.38
CA ASP A 73 -1.27 -2.09 -0.16
C ASP A 73 -1.50 -0.58 0.05
N ARG A 74 -0.99 0.00 1.14
CA ARG A 74 -1.03 1.43 1.40
C ARG A 74 -0.11 2.21 0.46
N GLU A 75 1.14 1.76 0.27
CA GLU A 75 2.11 2.40 -0.63
C GLU A 75 1.68 2.37 -2.09
N THR A 76 1.22 1.23 -2.58
CA THR A 76 0.63 1.09 -3.92
C THR A 76 -0.60 1.99 -4.08
N GLY A 77 -1.45 2.07 -3.05
CA GLY A 77 -2.61 2.95 -3.03
C GLY A 77 -2.26 4.43 -3.16
N TYR A 78 -1.23 4.90 -2.45
CA TYR A 78 -0.76 6.29 -2.58
C TYR A 78 -0.18 6.56 -3.96
N ALA A 79 0.68 5.66 -4.47
CA ALA A 79 1.29 5.83 -5.79
C ALA A 79 0.25 5.89 -6.91
N ARG A 80 -0.80 5.05 -6.86
CA ARG A 80 -1.92 5.10 -7.81
C ARG A 80 -2.72 6.39 -7.69
N ARG A 81 -3.07 6.83 -6.48
CA ARG A 81 -3.78 8.12 -6.28
C ARG A 81 -2.99 9.27 -6.88
N MET A 82 -1.68 9.26 -6.71
CA MET A 82 -0.79 10.25 -7.27
C MET A 82 -0.81 10.27 -8.80
N GLN A 83 -0.77 9.08 -9.41
CA GLN A 83 -0.90 8.92 -10.86
C GLN A 83 -2.24 9.46 -11.37
N TYR A 84 -3.35 9.19 -10.67
CA TYR A 84 -4.66 9.73 -11.03
C TYR A 84 -4.70 11.26 -10.96
N LEU A 85 -4.19 11.85 -9.88
CA LEU A 85 -4.14 13.31 -9.73
C LEU A 85 -3.24 13.97 -10.78
N CYS A 86 -2.15 13.32 -11.17
CA CYS A 86 -1.31 13.81 -12.26
C CYS A 86 -2.05 13.76 -13.61
N GLY A 87 -2.81 12.68 -13.87
CA GLY A 87 -3.65 12.55 -15.06
C GLY A 87 -4.76 13.60 -15.11
N GLU A 88 -5.43 13.85 -13.98
CA GLU A 88 -6.47 14.87 -13.85
C GLU A 88 -5.92 16.28 -14.17
N LEU A 89 -4.75 16.65 -13.63
CA LEU A 89 -4.12 17.93 -13.95
C LEU A 89 -3.72 18.03 -15.43
N SER A 90 -3.22 16.93 -16.01
CA SER A 90 -2.91 16.85 -17.44
C SER A 90 -4.14 17.06 -18.31
N GLU A 91 -5.27 16.49 -17.93
CA GLU A 91 -6.54 16.65 -18.64
C GLU A 91 -7.07 18.09 -18.50
N LEU A 92 -7.04 18.66 -17.29
CA LEU A 92 -7.44 20.04 -17.04
C LEU A 92 -6.59 21.01 -17.87
N HIS A 93 -5.26 20.82 -17.89
CA HIS A 93 -4.36 21.62 -18.70
C HIS A 93 -4.68 21.51 -20.20
N ALA A 94 -4.93 20.31 -20.72
CA ALA A 94 -5.30 20.11 -22.12
C ALA A 94 -6.63 20.82 -22.48
N ARG A 95 -7.64 20.70 -21.61
CA ARG A 95 -8.94 21.40 -21.77
C ARG A 95 -8.78 22.92 -21.77
N ILE A 96 -7.92 23.45 -20.90
CA ILE A 96 -7.61 24.89 -20.86
C ILE A 96 -6.90 25.31 -22.16
N ASN A 97 -5.88 24.55 -22.58
CA ASN A 97 -5.07 24.85 -23.76
C ASN A 97 -5.93 24.91 -25.04
N LEU A 98 -6.87 23.97 -25.21
CA LEU A 98 -7.81 23.96 -26.34
C LEU A 98 -8.76 25.17 -26.34
N ASN A 99 -9.17 25.63 -25.17
CA ASN A 99 -10.14 26.73 -25.02
C ASN A 99 -9.50 28.11 -24.80
N LEU A 100 -8.16 28.24 -24.87
CA LEU A 100 -7.41 29.48 -24.62
C LEU A 100 -7.97 30.70 -25.38
N ALA A 101 -8.32 30.52 -26.66
CA ALA A 101 -8.81 31.61 -27.51
C ALA A 101 -10.26 32.06 -27.18
N HIS A 102 -11.03 31.22 -26.48
CA HIS A 102 -12.46 31.44 -26.23
C HIS A 102 -12.79 31.59 -24.73
N LEU A 103 -11.78 31.61 -23.87
CA LEU A 103 -11.92 31.65 -22.42
C LEU A 103 -12.48 32.99 -21.94
N ARG A 104 -13.80 33.02 -21.67
CA ARG A 104 -14.50 34.14 -21.04
C ARG A 104 -14.16 34.25 -19.55
N ALA A 105 -14.38 35.41 -18.96
CA ALA A 105 -14.12 35.66 -17.54
C ALA A 105 -14.86 34.67 -16.60
N SER A 106 -16.11 34.32 -16.91
CA SER A 106 -16.89 33.33 -16.15
C SER A 106 -16.26 31.93 -16.19
N ASP A 107 -15.77 31.50 -17.35
CA ASP A 107 -15.16 30.18 -17.52
C ASP A 107 -13.81 30.10 -16.80
N ARG A 108 -13.03 31.19 -16.83
CA ARG A 108 -11.78 31.30 -16.07
C ARG A 108 -12.00 31.14 -14.56
N HIS A 109 -13.07 31.75 -14.04
CA HIS A 109 -13.40 31.63 -12.62
C HIS A 109 -13.80 30.21 -12.22
N SER A 110 -14.59 29.53 -13.07
CA SER A 110 -14.98 28.13 -12.87
C SER A 110 -13.75 27.18 -12.90
N LEU A 111 -12.85 27.38 -13.87
CA LEU A 111 -11.60 26.62 -13.96
C LEU A 111 -10.69 26.85 -12.76
N LYS A 112 -10.59 28.09 -12.28
CA LYS A 112 -9.85 28.41 -11.05
C LYS A 112 -10.41 27.66 -9.84
N PHE A 113 -11.73 27.64 -9.67
CA PHE A 113 -12.36 26.89 -8.58
C PHE A 113 -12.05 25.39 -8.68
N THR A 114 -12.04 24.85 -9.90
CA THR A 114 -11.69 23.44 -10.16
C THR A 114 -10.23 23.15 -9.81
N LEU A 115 -9.30 24.04 -10.15
CA LEU A 115 -7.88 23.93 -9.80
C LEU A 115 -7.63 24.07 -8.29
N GLN A 116 -8.40 24.92 -7.60
CA GLN A 116 -8.34 25.06 -6.15
C GLN A 116 -8.84 23.79 -5.43
N ASP A 117 -9.94 23.20 -5.90
CA ASP A 117 -10.42 21.91 -5.42
C ASP A 117 -9.40 20.79 -5.67
N TYR A 118 -8.78 20.76 -6.86
CA TYR A 118 -7.68 19.86 -7.18
C TYR A 118 -6.51 20.01 -6.20
N LEU A 119 -6.07 21.23 -5.91
CA LEU A 119 -5.00 21.50 -4.96
C LEU A 119 -5.34 21.03 -3.54
N HIS A 120 -6.59 21.20 -3.12
CA HIS A 120 -7.07 20.70 -1.83
C HIS A 120 -7.03 19.17 -1.78
N ARG A 121 -7.56 18.49 -2.80
CA ARG A 121 -7.51 17.03 -2.92
C ARG A 121 -6.09 16.49 -3.00
N LEU A 122 -5.21 17.19 -3.72
CA LEU A 122 -3.79 16.86 -3.79
C LEU A 122 -3.21 16.89 -2.38
N PHE A 123 -3.38 17.99 -1.62
CA PHE A 123 -2.90 18.12 -0.25
C PHE A 123 -3.40 17.00 0.69
N GLU A 124 -4.70 16.76 0.73
CA GLU A 124 -5.27 15.72 1.60
C GLU A 124 -4.79 14.31 1.21
N SER A 125 -4.55 14.05 -0.09
CA SER A 125 -4.13 12.73 -0.56
C SER A 125 -2.73 12.31 -0.09
N HIS A 126 -1.81 13.26 0.10
CA HIS A 126 -0.40 12.99 0.45
C HIS A 126 0.00 13.42 1.87
N LYS A 127 -0.93 13.97 2.67
CA LYS A 127 -0.68 14.47 4.03
C LYS A 127 -0.03 13.46 4.98
N LEU A 128 -0.31 12.17 4.81
CA LEU A 128 0.23 11.08 5.62
C LEU A 128 1.24 10.21 4.85
N ASP A 129 1.68 10.66 3.67
CA ASP A 129 2.69 9.96 2.89
C ASP A 129 4.08 10.32 3.41
N LEU A 130 4.90 9.29 3.63
CA LEU A 130 6.27 9.42 4.17
C LEU A 130 7.32 9.14 3.10
N ASN A 131 6.91 8.92 1.85
CA ASN A 131 7.83 8.67 0.75
C ASN A 131 8.31 9.99 0.14
N ASP A 132 9.61 10.26 0.27
CA ASP A 132 10.22 11.51 -0.19
C ASP A 132 9.98 11.79 -1.68
N ASP A 133 10.11 10.78 -2.55
CA ASP A 133 9.89 10.96 -3.98
C ASP A 133 8.45 11.39 -4.28
N ARG A 134 7.46 10.80 -3.59
CA ARG A 134 6.05 11.17 -3.76
C ARG A 134 5.74 12.56 -3.21
N VAL A 135 6.39 12.95 -2.11
CA VAL A 135 6.29 14.32 -1.57
C VAL A 135 6.84 15.33 -2.56
N VAL A 136 7.99 15.06 -3.18
CA VAL A 136 8.56 15.91 -4.23
C VAL A 136 7.64 16.00 -5.44
N LEU A 137 7.05 14.88 -5.89
CA LEU A 137 6.07 14.89 -6.98
C LEU A 137 4.84 15.74 -6.64
N ALA A 138 4.37 15.71 -5.38
CA ALA A 138 3.21 16.49 -4.94
C ALA A 138 3.52 17.99 -4.90
N TYR A 139 4.72 18.33 -4.46
CA TYR A 139 5.20 19.70 -4.50
C TYR A 139 5.28 20.23 -5.94
N GLU A 140 5.87 19.46 -6.86
CA GLU A 140 5.99 19.86 -8.27
C GLU A 140 4.62 19.96 -8.96
N LEU A 141 3.68 19.05 -8.69
CA LEU A 141 2.29 19.15 -9.19
C LEU A 141 1.58 20.39 -8.66
N ARG A 142 1.74 20.69 -7.37
CA ARG A 142 1.21 21.91 -6.77
C ARG A 142 1.77 23.16 -7.43
N GLN A 143 3.06 23.17 -7.73
CA GLN A 143 3.69 24.28 -8.43
C GLN A 143 3.06 24.49 -9.81
N VAL A 144 2.93 23.43 -10.61
CA VAL A 144 2.33 23.52 -11.95
C VAL A 144 0.86 23.96 -11.89
N ALA A 145 0.10 23.49 -10.91
CA ALA A 145 -1.29 23.91 -10.72
C ALA A 145 -1.40 25.38 -10.30
N ASN A 146 -0.51 25.88 -9.42
CA ASN A 146 -0.46 27.30 -9.07
C ASN A 146 -0.04 28.18 -10.26
N ASP A 147 0.99 27.78 -11.00
CA ASP A 147 1.42 28.50 -12.21
C ASP A 147 0.25 28.61 -13.21
N LEU A 148 -0.58 27.57 -13.33
CA LEU A 148 -1.76 27.57 -14.19
C LEU A 148 -2.88 28.50 -13.67
N ILE A 149 -3.06 28.61 -12.35
CA ILE A 149 -3.99 29.57 -11.73
C ILE A 149 -3.51 31.01 -11.99
N ASP A 150 -2.23 31.26 -11.81
CA ASP A 150 -1.63 32.59 -12.02
C ASP A 150 -1.78 33.04 -13.48
N GLU A 151 -1.58 32.13 -14.44
CA GLU A 151 -1.84 32.41 -15.86
C GLU A 151 -3.31 32.73 -16.15
N LEU A 152 -4.25 31.98 -15.54
CA LEU A 152 -5.68 32.26 -15.66
C LEU A 152 -6.08 33.62 -15.06
N ASP A 153 -5.48 34.01 -13.95
CA ASP A 153 -5.70 35.29 -13.27
C ASP A 153 -5.07 36.47 -14.03
N SER A 154 -3.89 36.28 -14.61
CA SER A 154 -3.21 37.31 -15.42
C SER A 154 -4.02 37.70 -16.66
N GLY A 155 -4.85 36.76 -17.11
CA GLY A 155 -5.66 36.86 -18.31
C GLY A 155 -4.88 36.97 -19.62
N ARG A 156 -3.55 36.91 -19.56
CA ARG A 156 -2.65 36.75 -20.69
C ARG A 156 -2.66 35.28 -21.09
N THR A 157 -3.00 35.01 -22.33
CA THR A 157 -2.94 33.66 -22.91
C THR A 157 -1.65 33.51 -23.69
N ASP A 158 -0.52 33.52 -22.99
CA ASP A 158 0.78 33.30 -23.64
C ASP A 158 0.97 31.81 -23.93
N ARG A 159 0.89 31.46 -25.21
CA ARG A 159 1.10 30.08 -25.69
C ARG A 159 2.46 29.51 -25.30
N VAL A 160 3.49 30.36 -25.16
CA VAL A 160 4.83 29.91 -24.78
C VAL A 160 4.84 29.37 -23.35
N VAL A 161 4.16 30.06 -22.44
CA VAL A 161 4.05 29.63 -21.03
C VAL A 161 3.25 28.33 -20.94
N PHE A 162 2.12 28.24 -21.65
CA PHE A 162 1.32 27.00 -21.69
C PHE A 162 2.11 25.82 -22.27
N MET A 163 2.90 26.00 -23.33
CA MET A 163 3.80 24.95 -23.84
C MET A 163 4.88 24.55 -22.84
N ALA A 164 5.41 25.50 -22.07
CA ALA A 164 6.41 25.20 -21.04
C ALA A 164 5.79 24.40 -19.88
N LEU A 165 4.59 24.77 -19.44
CA LEU A 165 3.81 24.03 -18.45
C LEU A 165 3.45 22.63 -18.95
N GLU A 166 3.06 22.50 -20.22
CA GLU A 166 2.77 21.20 -20.83
C GLU A 166 3.99 20.27 -20.77
N LYS A 167 5.18 20.75 -21.15
CA LYS A 167 6.42 19.95 -21.08
C LYS A 167 6.76 19.52 -19.65
N ARG A 168 6.60 20.43 -18.68
CA ARG A 168 6.81 20.11 -17.25
C ARG A 168 5.82 19.04 -16.79
N LEU A 169 4.56 19.17 -17.19
CA LEU A 169 3.49 18.25 -16.84
C LEU A 169 3.68 16.87 -17.50
N GLN A 170 4.12 16.80 -18.75
CA GLN A 170 4.48 15.54 -19.42
C GLN A 170 5.60 14.80 -18.67
N LYS A 171 6.65 15.53 -18.24
CA LYS A 171 7.74 14.95 -17.43
C LYS A 171 7.22 14.44 -16.09
N LEU A 172 6.33 15.20 -15.43
CA LEU A 172 5.70 14.81 -14.17
C LEU A 172 4.81 13.57 -14.32
N THR A 173 4.00 13.52 -15.37
CA THR A 173 3.15 12.37 -15.68
C THR A 173 3.97 11.11 -15.87
N HIS A 174 5.08 11.19 -16.61
CA HIS A 174 6.00 10.06 -16.74
C HIS A 174 6.56 9.62 -15.38
N ARG A 175 7.02 10.55 -14.54
CA ARG A 175 7.55 10.22 -13.20
C ARG A 175 6.47 9.59 -12.30
N CYS A 176 5.24 10.08 -12.34
CA CYS A 176 4.13 9.50 -11.58
C CYS A 176 3.78 8.07 -12.05
N GLN A 177 3.81 7.82 -13.37
CA GLN A 177 3.63 6.49 -13.94
C GLN A 177 4.75 5.52 -13.51
N VAL A 178 6.00 5.97 -13.55
CA VAL A 178 7.14 5.17 -13.09
C VAL A 178 7.02 4.87 -11.59
N ASN A 179 6.66 5.85 -10.77
CA ASN A 179 6.48 5.65 -9.33
C ASN A 179 5.37 4.62 -9.03
N ALA A 180 4.22 4.71 -9.72
CA ALA A 180 3.16 3.73 -9.59
C ALA A 180 3.60 2.33 -10.03
N ALA A 181 4.28 2.21 -11.17
CA ALA A 181 4.80 0.94 -11.67
C ALA A 181 5.86 0.33 -10.74
N MET A 182 6.68 1.15 -10.07
CA MET A 182 7.65 0.69 -9.08
C MET A 182 6.95 0.21 -7.81
N ALA A 183 5.95 0.94 -7.32
CA ALA A 183 5.19 0.56 -6.13
C ALA A 183 4.42 -0.76 -6.33
N GLU A 184 3.96 -1.06 -7.55
CA GLU A 184 3.30 -2.34 -7.86
C GLU A 184 4.25 -3.54 -7.89
N ARG A 185 5.56 -3.30 -8.06
CA ARG A 185 6.59 -4.36 -8.13
C ARG A 185 7.17 -4.72 -6.77
N THR A 186 7.13 -3.80 -5.81
CA THR A 186 7.50 -4.00 -4.40
C THR A 186 6.39 -4.71 -3.65
#